data_AF-A0A443QB07-F1
#
_entry.id   AF-A0A443QB07-F1
#
_cell.length_a   1.000
_cell.length_b   1.000
_cell.length_c   1.000
_cell.angle_alpha   90.00
_cell.angle_beta   90.00
_cell.angle_gamma   90.00
#
_symmetry.space_group_name_H-M   'P 1'
#
loop_
_entity.id
_entity.type
_entity.pdbx_description
1 polymer ?
#
loop_
_entity_poly.entity_id
_entity_poly.type
_entity_poly.pdbx_seq_one_letter_code
_entity_poly.pdbx_strand_id
1 'polypeptide(L)'
;MLLMKIKYIAEEYLNQEIDMVTISVPSMFNNAQRVATKNAALIAGFANVSLLNDTLAVMLKHVWDRIDTIPRQLSERPCSVVQIETEIFLVVSMGAGFTSFSLMELKGNNIQVI
;
A
#
# COMPACT_ATOMS: atom_id res chain seq x y z
N MET A 1 7.84 10.05 -20.34
CA MET A 1 6.55 9.42 -20.72
C MET A 1 6.47 7.94 -20.29
N LEU A 2 6.95 7.58 -19.08
CA LEU A 2 6.96 6.17 -18.66
C LEU A 2 5.57 5.65 -18.26
N LEU A 3 4.83 6.39 -17.43
CA LEU A 3 3.50 5.98 -16.96
C LEU A 3 2.49 5.82 -18.12
N MET A 4 2.57 6.65 -19.17
CA MET A 4 1.77 6.49 -20.39
C MET A 4 2.02 5.14 -21.07
N LYS A 5 3.30 4.75 -21.20
CA LYS A 5 3.68 3.48 -21.81
C LYS A 5 3.21 2.30 -20.95
N ILE A 6 3.31 2.40 -19.63
CA ILE A 6 2.80 1.37 -18.70
C ILE A 6 1.29 1.22 -18.84
N LYS A 7 0.54 2.34 -18.86
CA LYS A 7 -0.91 2.33 -19.07
C LYS A 7 -1.28 1.64 -20.38
N TYR A 8 -0.69 2.09 -21.50
CA TYR A 8 -0.95 1.53 -22.83
C TYR A 8 -0.71 0.00 -22.89
N ILE A 9 0.43 -0.48 -22.36
CA ILE A 9 0.75 -1.92 -22.36
C ILE A 9 -0.28 -2.71 -21.53
N ALA A 10 -0.69 -2.17 -20.38
CA ALA A 10 -1.66 -2.85 -19.52
C ALA A 10 -3.06 -2.87 -20.14
N GLU A 11 -3.49 -1.78 -20.78
CA GLU A 11 -4.77 -1.71 -21.51
C GLU A 11 -4.79 -2.61 -22.73
N GLU A 12 -3.70 -2.66 -23.50
CA GLU A 12 -3.55 -3.58 -24.63
C GLU A 12 -3.60 -5.05 -24.18
N TYR A 13 -2.97 -5.39 -23.05
CA TYR A 13 -3.00 -6.74 -22.49
C TYR A 13 -4.40 -7.17 -22.01
N LEU A 14 -5.15 -6.26 -21.38
CA LEU A 14 -6.48 -6.55 -20.84
C LEU A 14 -7.63 -6.30 -21.82
N ASN A 15 -7.37 -5.62 -22.95
CA ASN A 15 -8.38 -5.07 -23.85
C ASN A 15 -9.45 -4.21 -23.14
N GLN A 16 -9.04 -3.47 -22.11
CA GLN A 16 -9.91 -2.64 -21.27
C GLN A 16 -9.19 -1.38 -20.83
N GLU A 17 -9.93 -0.28 -20.64
CA GLU A 17 -9.37 0.97 -20.11
C GLU A 17 -9.03 0.85 -18.61
N ILE A 18 -7.93 1.48 -18.20
CA ILE A 18 -7.46 1.51 -16.81
C ILE A 18 -7.43 2.95 -16.32
N ASP A 19 -8.42 3.30 -15.49
CA ASP A 19 -8.58 4.67 -14.97
C ASP A 19 -7.94 4.91 -13.61
N MET A 20 -7.73 3.85 -12.83
CA MET A 20 -7.24 3.95 -11.45
C MET A 20 -5.80 3.46 -11.36
N VAL A 21 -4.97 4.20 -10.61
CA VAL A 21 -3.59 3.79 -10.31
C VAL A 21 -3.24 4.10 -8.87
N THR A 22 -2.60 3.13 -8.21
CA THR A 22 -1.94 3.33 -6.92
C THR A 22 -0.44 3.14 -7.13
N ILE A 23 0.35 4.15 -6.77
CA ILE A 23 1.81 4.15 -6.97
C ILE A 23 2.48 4.13 -5.59
N SER A 24 3.33 3.13 -5.35
CA SER A 24 4.22 3.12 -4.20
C SER A 24 5.36 4.12 -4.42
N VAL A 25 5.56 5.03 -3.48
CA VAL A 25 6.65 6.01 -3.49
C VAL A 25 7.55 5.82 -2.26
N PRO A 26 8.85 6.17 -2.34
CA PRO A 26 9.73 6.11 -1.18
C PRO A 26 9.19 6.94 -0.02
N SER A 27 9.28 6.40 1.20
CA SER A 27 8.82 7.08 2.42
C SER A 27 9.48 8.45 2.67
N MET A 28 10.67 8.67 2.11
CA MET A 28 11.42 9.92 2.19
C MET A 28 11.03 10.98 1.14
N PHE A 29 10.04 10.70 0.28
CA PHE A 29 9.56 11.69 -0.69
C PHE A 29 8.91 12.89 0.01
N ASN A 30 9.38 14.08 -0.34
CA ASN A 30 8.76 15.31 0.12
C ASN A 30 7.45 15.61 -0.64
N ASN A 31 6.71 16.62 -0.19
CA ASN A 31 5.42 16.98 -0.80
C ASN A 31 5.55 17.35 -2.30
N ALA A 32 6.61 18.09 -2.68
CA ALA A 32 6.82 18.48 -4.08
C ALA A 32 7.03 17.25 -4.99
N GLN A 33 7.81 16.28 -4.54
CA GLN A 33 8.04 15.02 -5.27
C GLN A 33 6.76 14.19 -5.37
N ARG A 34 5.94 14.13 -4.31
CA ARG A 34 4.63 13.45 -4.34
C ARG A 34 3.67 14.13 -5.30
N VAL A 35 3.56 15.47 -5.27
CA VAL A 35 2.73 16.23 -6.21
C VAL A 35 3.21 16.03 -7.65
N ALA A 36 4.52 16.08 -7.90
CA ALA A 36 5.07 15.83 -9.23
C ALA A 36 4.74 14.42 -9.74
N THR A 37 4.84 13.41 -8.88
CA THR A 37 4.48 12.02 -9.22
C THR A 37 2.99 11.88 -9.54
N LYS A 38 2.12 12.50 -8.72
CA LYS A 38 0.67 12.51 -8.96
C LYS A 38 0.32 13.20 -10.28
N ASN A 39 0.92 14.35 -10.56
CA ASN A 39 0.72 15.08 -11.81
C ASN A 39 1.19 14.27 -13.03
N ALA A 40 2.31 13.57 -12.92
CA ALA A 40 2.79 12.68 -13.98
C ALA A 40 1.78 11.55 -14.29
N ALA A 41 1.10 11.02 -13.28
CA ALA A 41 0.05 10.02 -13.46
C ALA A 41 -1.22 10.61 -14.08
N LEU A 42 -1.64 11.82 -13.68
CA LEU A 42 -2.76 12.52 -14.32
C LEU A 42 -2.49 12.81 -15.79
N ILE A 43 -1.28 13.30 -16.12
CA ILE A 43 -0.84 13.53 -17.51
C ILE A 43 -0.83 12.21 -18.30
N ALA A 44 -0.56 11.08 -17.64
CA ALA A 44 -0.62 9.76 -18.27
C ALA A 44 -2.04 9.23 -18.54
N GLY A 45 -3.08 9.95 -18.12
CA GLY A 45 -4.47 9.60 -18.39
C GLY A 45 -5.14 8.78 -17.29
N PHE A 46 -4.57 8.68 -16.08
CA PHE A 46 -5.27 8.07 -14.95
C PHE A 46 -6.22 9.09 -14.30
N ALA A 47 -7.49 8.73 -14.10
CA ALA A 47 -8.50 9.58 -13.46
C ALA A 47 -8.36 9.59 -11.93
N ASN A 48 -8.03 8.44 -11.33
CA ASN A 48 -7.91 8.30 -9.87
C ASN A 48 -6.50 7.85 -9.50
N VAL A 49 -5.74 8.77 -8.90
CA VAL A 49 -4.33 8.54 -8.53
C VAL A 49 -4.18 8.56 -7.02
N SER A 50 -3.71 7.44 -6.47
CA SER A 50 -3.31 7.30 -5.07
C SER A 50 -1.80 7.10 -4.95
N LEU A 51 -1.18 7.73 -3.95
CA LEU A 51 0.23 7.52 -3.61
C LEU A 51 0.34 6.89 -2.23
N LEU A 52 1.01 5.76 -2.17
CA LEU A 52 1.22 4.99 -0.95
C LEU A 52 2.71 4.96 -0.61
N ASN A 53 3.07 5.01 0.68
CA ASN A 53 4.47 4.82 1.06
C ASN A 53 4.86 3.36 0.86
N ASP A 54 6.05 3.13 0.35
CA ASP A 54 6.63 1.80 0.10
C ASP A 54 6.58 0.89 1.33
N THR A 55 6.98 1.37 2.51
CA THR A 55 6.93 0.56 3.75
C THR A 55 5.49 0.27 4.18
N LEU A 56 4.56 1.22 4.00
CA LEU A 56 3.14 0.98 4.28
C LEU A 56 2.54 -0.06 3.33
N ALA A 57 2.95 -0.10 2.06
CA ALA A 57 2.52 -1.11 1.10
C ALA A 57 2.94 -2.52 1.54
N VAL A 58 4.16 -2.68 2.05
CA VAL A 58 4.66 -3.95 2.60
C VAL A 58 3.85 -4.37 3.83
N MET A 59 3.59 -3.43 4.75
CA MET A 59 2.80 -3.72 5.94
C MET A 59 1.36 -4.10 5.61
N LEU A 60 0.73 -3.41 4.65
CA LEU A 60 -0.61 -3.74 4.19
C LEU A 60 -0.68 -5.14 3.57
N LYS A 61 0.33 -5.55 2.80
CA LYS A 61 0.38 -6.92 2.26
C LYS A 61 0.45 -7.95 3.38
N HIS A 62 1.31 -7.74 4.37
CA HIS A 62 1.46 -8.64 5.52
C HIS A 62 0.16 -8.78 6.32
N VAL A 63 -0.53 -7.66 6.59
CA VAL A 63 -1.82 -7.68 7.28
C VAL A 63 -2.90 -8.34 6.43
N TRP A 64 -2.94 -8.06 5.13
CA TRP A 64 -3.91 -8.67 4.21
C TRP A 64 -3.79 -10.20 4.18
N ASP A 65 -2.56 -10.72 4.13
CA ASP A 65 -2.31 -12.17 4.10
C ASP A 65 -2.79 -12.88 5.37
N ARG A 66 -2.77 -12.19 6.52
CA ARG A 66 -3.31 -12.71 7.78
C ARG A 66 -4.84 -12.77 7.79
N ILE A 67 -5.50 -11.81 7.16
CA ILE A 67 -6.98 -11.80 7.07
C ILE A 67 -7.45 -13.02 6.28
N ASP A 68 -6.76 -13.38 5.20
CA ASP A 68 -7.12 -14.51 4.33
C ASP A 68 -6.81 -15.89 4.95
N THR A 69 -5.99 -15.95 6.02
CA THR A 69 -5.60 -17.22 6.67
C THR A 69 -6.38 -17.54 7.95
N ILE A 70 -7.25 -16.66 8.44
CA ILE A 70 -8.12 -16.93 9.59
C ILE A 70 -9.43 -17.56 9.09
N PRO A 71 -9.74 -18.83 9.40
CA PRO A 71 -11.08 -19.36 9.16
C PRO A 71 -12.09 -18.51 9.93
N ARG A 72 -13.16 -18.08 9.26
CA ARG A 72 -14.33 -17.37 9.82
C ARG A 72 -15.11 -18.16 10.90
N GLN A 73 -14.47 -19.04 11.68
CA GLN A 73 -15.07 -19.87 12.73
C GLN A 73 -14.89 -19.29 14.15
N LEU A 74 -15.03 -17.97 14.31
CA LEU A 74 -15.07 -17.32 15.64
C LEU A 74 -16.35 -16.50 15.85
N SER A 75 -17.46 -16.93 15.24
CA SER A 75 -18.77 -16.29 15.36
C SER A 75 -19.60 -16.73 16.59
N GLU A 76 -19.13 -17.66 17.42
CA GLU A 76 -19.97 -18.25 18.48
C GLU A 76 -19.39 -18.21 19.91
N ARG A 77 -18.35 -17.40 20.17
CA ARG A 77 -17.88 -17.21 21.56
C ARG A 77 -18.47 -15.94 22.18
N PRO A 78 -19.05 -16.02 23.39
CA PRO A 78 -19.59 -14.84 24.06
C PRO A 78 -18.46 -13.82 24.30
N CYS A 79 -18.75 -12.55 24.05
CA CYS A 79 -17.82 -11.44 24.18
C CYS A 79 -17.10 -11.48 25.54
N SER A 80 -15.89 -12.01 25.53
CA SER A 80 -14.88 -11.81 26.56
C SER A 80 -14.06 -10.60 26.13
N VAL A 81 -13.64 -9.78 27.09
CA VAL A 81 -12.81 -8.58 26.87
C VAL A 81 -11.65 -8.93 25.94
N VAL A 82 -11.72 -8.49 24.68
CA VAL A 82 -10.67 -8.73 23.69
C VAL A 82 -9.50 -7.81 24.07
N GLN A 83 -8.46 -8.37 24.67
CA GLN A 83 -7.19 -7.67 24.81
C GLN A 83 -6.68 -7.39 23.39
N ILE A 84 -6.58 -6.10 23.04
CA ILE A 84 -6.01 -5.70 21.75
C ILE A 84 -4.50 -5.86 21.88
N GLU A 85 -3.99 -7.03 21.46
CA GLU A 85 -2.56 -7.27 21.36
C GLU A 85 -1.96 -6.25 20.41
N THR A 86 -0.91 -5.59 20.90
CA THR A 86 -0.15 -4.61 20.14
C THR A 86 1.05 -5.31 19.55
N GLU A 87 1.12 -5.41 18.23
CA GLU A 87 2.26 -6.00 17.54
C GLU A 87 3.14 -4.91 16.92
N ILE A 88 4.46 -5.04 17.11
CA ILE A 88 5.45 -4.13 16.52
C ILE A 88 6.15 -4.84 15.36
N PHE A 89 6.25 -4.15 14.23
CA PHE A 89 6.87 -4.62 13.01
C PHE A 89 8.01 -3.71 12.61
N LEU A 90 9.18 -4.30 12.37
CA LEU A 90 10.21 -3.65 11.57
C LEU A 90 9.93 -3.96 10.11
N VAL A 91 9.50 -2.95 9.36
CA VAL A 91 9.16 -3.08 7.95
C VAL A 91 10.31 -2.52 7.12
N VAL A 92 10.81 -3.30 6.17
CA VAL A 92 11.93 -2.93 5.30
C VAL A 92 11.52 -3.11 3.84
N SER A 93 11.75 -2.08 3.04
CA SER A 93 11.62 -2.12 1.57
C SER A 93 13.00 -1.89 0.97
N MET A 94 13.49 -2.90 0.23
CA MET A 94 14.80 -2.87 -0.42
C MET A 94 14.62 -2.75 -1.93
N GLY A 95 15.04 -1.63 -2.50
CA GLY A 95 15.07 -1.39 -3.94
C GLY A 95 16.48 -1.24 -4.48
N ALA A 96 16.62 -1.21 -5.81
CA ALA A 96 17.93 -1.11 -6.47
C ALA A 96 18.69 0.21 -6.21
N GLY A 97 18.00 1.27 -5.79
CA GLY A 97 18.61 2.58 -5.54
C GLY A 97 18.27 3.21 -4.18
N PHE A 98 17.38 2.61 -3.41
CA PHE A 98 16.96 3.12 -2.11
C PHE A 98 16.50 1.97 -1.23
N THR A 99 16.80 2.09 0.05
CA THR A 99 16.32 1.20 1.10
C THR A 99 15.59 2.07 2.12
N SER A 100 14.34 1.75 2.39
CA SER A 100 13.53 2.43 3.40
C SER A 100 13.15 1.42 4.49
N PHE A 101 13.07 1.92 5.72
CA PHE A 101 12.57 1.13 6.84
C PHE A 101 11.60 1.98 7.66
N SER A 102 10.69 1.31 8.35
CA SER A 102 9.76 1.95 9.28
C SER A 102 9.45 0.99 10.40
N LEU A 103 9.42 1.49 11.63
CA LEU A 103 8.85 0.76 12.75
C LEU A 103 7.36 1.04 12.77
N MET A 104 6.55 -0.01 12.75
CA MET A 104 5.10 0.10 12.69
C MET A 104 4.45 -0.66 13.82
N GLU A 105 3.39 -0.09 14.35
CA GLU A 105 2.58 -0.69 15.40
C GLU A 105 1.20 -1.03 14.82
N LEU A 106 0.76 -2.28 15.02
CA LEU A 106 -0.58 -2.74 14.69
C LEU A 106 -1.37 -2.92 15.99
N LYS A 107 -2.43 -2.13 16.14
CA LYS A 107 -3.40 -2.21 17.25
C LYS A 107 -4.78 -2.54 16.70
N GLY A 108 -5.16 -3.81 16.76
CA GLY A 108 -6.39 -4.29 16.12
C GLY A 108 -6.34 -4.05 14.60
N ASN A 109 -7.18 -3.15 14.09
CA ASN A 109 -7.21 -2.78 12.67
C ASN A 109 -6.45 -1.50 12.34
N ASN A 110 -5.79 -0.87 13.32
CA ASN A 110 -5.08 0.40 13.13
C ASN A 110 -3.58 0.17 12.97
N ILE A 111 -3.00 0.71 11.89
CA ILE A 111 -1.57 0.68 11.61
C ILE A 111 -1.03 2.09 11.79
N GLN A 112 0.00 2.25 12.62
CA GLN A 112 0.68 3.53 12.78
C GLN A 112 2.20 3.34 12.71
N VAL A 113 2.87 4.32 12.10
CA VAL A 113 4.33 4.42 12.12
C VAL A 113 4.73 5.04 13.46
N ILE A 114 5.71 4.44 14.14
CA ILE A 114 6.24 4.89 15.44
C ILE A 114 7.70 5.33 15.36
#